data_AF-A0A662ZC95-F1
#
_entry.id   AF-A0A662ZC95-F1
#
_cell.length_a   1.000
_cell.length_b   1.000
_cell.length_c   1.000
_cell.angle_alpha   90.00
_cell.angle_beta   90.00
_cell.angle_gamma   90.00
#
_symmetry.space_group_name_H-M   'P 1'
#
loop_
_entity.id
_entity.type
_entity.pdbx_description
1 polymer ?
#
loop_
_entity_poly.entity_id
_entity_poly.type
_entity_poly.pdbx_seq_one_letter_code
_entity_poly.pdbx_strand_id
1 'polypeptide(L)'
;MYIQIKKSNNTQYVYLVESFRKEDGSIGHRTLNKLGKLDDLLKDDPNALEKLKKEVKEKSAELKGAIKKDVVTRLNSMAKSSRLKKFENGFPQVNYAYAVFNHIWSDILKLDYRLNYLQSRYHSKLKFSLSEVILANLVIAILGYDDESSELVYGPDLGFLGCNYTLEQLKEYQANSQDILNEESMYTLRFIVKQLSDEYDMDFLSSTMSESGLKLDADTLDKLNMTGSETTISKEELIFSKTARFNQMSSYLRLIMMKIIRFKLEQSTKESFDYSEIRTALREAIVLVDYPLVEGESFLYVKRNNGKNVILMNKILKAMGMSPLFNIQDKTELGHRLHLKLKEDSKIVPNFIMKRI
;
A
#
# COMPACT_ATOMS: atom_id res chain seq x y z
N MET A 1 12.37 -6.35 -21.15
CA MET A 1 13.16 -7.38 -21.87
C MET A 1 14.55 -7.44 -21.28
N TYR A 2 15.25 -8.56 -21.41
CA TYR A 2 16.64 -8.73 -20.96
C TYR A 2 17.35 -9.85 -21.74
N ILE A 3 18.67 -9.88 -21.64
CA ILE A 3 19.49 -10.94 -22.24
C ILE A 3 19.68 -12.07 -21.23
N GLN A 4 19.39 -13.31 -21.66
CA GLN A 4 19.59 -14.53 -20.90
C GLN A 4 20.58 -15.45 -21.61
N ILE A 5 21.49 -16.07 -20.86
CA ILE A 5 22.40 -17.10 -21.38
C ILE A 5 21.90 -18.45 -20.90
N LYS A 6 21.78 -19.43 -21.81
CA LYS A 6 21.47 -20.83 -21.46
C LYS A 6 22.54 -21.76 -21.99
N LYS A 7 22.92 -22.75 -21.20
CA LYS A 7 23.90 -23.78 -21.57
C LYS A 7 23.18 -25.02 -22.13
N SER A 8 23.65 -25.56 -23.24
CA SER A 8 23.17 -26.81 -23.84
C SER A 8 24.34 -27.53 -24.50
N ASN A 9 24.53 -28.82 -24.18
CA ASN A 9 25.61 -29.68 -24.69
C ASN A 9 26.98 -28.98 -24.71
N ASN A 10 27.36 -28.41 -23.55
CA ASN A 10 28.60 -27.67 -23.32
C ASN A 10 28.80 -26.37 -24.13
N THR A 11 27.82 -25.95 -24.93
CA THR A 11 27.82 -24.66 -25.64
C THR A 11 26.88 -23.67 -24.94
N GLN A 12 27.30 -22.41 -24.81
CA GLN A 12 26.46 -21.33 -24.29
C GLN A 12 25.77 -20.58 -25.43
N TYR A 13 24.48 -20.30 -25.28
CA TYR A 13 23.68 -19.57 -26.25
C TYR A 13 23.06 -18.33 -25.61
N VAL A 14 22.99 -17.25 -26.39
CA VAL A 14 22.46 -15.96 -25.98
C VAL A 14 21.03 -15.80 -26.50
N TYR A 15 20.11 -15.39 -25.63
CA TYR A 15 18.69 -15.21 -25.94
C TYR A 15 18.22 -13.83 -25.52
N LEU A 16 17.38 -13.21 -26.35
CA LEU A 16 16.54 -12.09 -25.95
C LEU A 16 15.25 -12.64 -25.34
N VAL A 17 14.99 -12.28 -24.09
CA VAL A 17 13.88 -12.82 -23.31
C VAL A 17 13.02 -11.69 -22.78
N GLU A 18 11.73 -11.94 -22.78
CA GLU A 18 10.74 -11.09 -22.14
C GLU A 18 10.08 -11.84 -20.99
N SER A 19 10.11 -11.21 -19.81
CA SER A 19 9.32 -11.68 -18.67
C SER A 19 7.89 -11.19 -18.81
N PHE A 20 6.93 -12.07 -18.61
CA PHE A 20 5.52 -11.75 -18.54
C PHE A 20 4.90 -12.47 -17.33
N ARG A 21 3.77 -12.00 -16.81
CA ARG A 21 3.03 -12.72 -15.76
C ARG A 21 2.05 -13.68 -16.42
N LYS A 22 2.07 -14.94 -15.98
CA LYS A 22 1.03 -15.92 -16.34
C LYS A 22 -0.26 -15.63 -15.57
N GLU A 23 -1.37 -16.22 -15.98
CA GLU A 23 -2.68 -16.06 -15.33
C GLU A 23 -2.67 -16.43 -13.84
N ASP A 24 -1.83 -17.37 -13.41
CA ASP A 24 -1.64 -17.76 -12.01
C ASP A 24 -0.84 -16.72 -11.18
N GLY A 25 -0.27 -15.71 -11.83
CA GLY A 25 0.57 -14.69 -11.22
C GLY A 25 2.03 -15.13 -11.05
N SER A 26 2.45 -16.30 -11.53
CA SER A 26 3.86 -16.65 -11.63
C SER A 26 4.54 -15.88 -12.77
N ILE A 27 5.87 -15.72 -12.67
CA ILE A 27 6.66 -15.09 -13.74
C ILE A 27 6.91 -16.15 -14.81
N GLY A 28 6.37 -15.90 -16.00
CA GLY A 28 6.71 -16.61 -17.23
C GLY A 28 7.83 -15.88 -17.98
N HIS A 29 8.58 -16.63 -18.78
CA HIS A 29 9.59 -16.09 -19.67
C HIS A 29 9.30 -16.58 -21.09
N ARG A 30 9.17 -15.65 -22.05
CA ARG A 30 9.10 -15.98 -23.47
C ARG A 30 10.38 -15.56 -24.16
N THR A 31 10.96 -16.46 -24.95
CA THR A 31 12.11 -16.13 -25.79
C THR A 31 11.59 -15.39 -27.01
N LEU A 32 12.03 -14.14 -27.17
CA LEU A 32 11.69 -13.32 -28.33
C LEU A 32 12.61 -13.63 -29.50
N ASN A 33 13.91 -13.83 -29.23
CA ASN A 33 14.88 -14.15 -30.25
C ASN A 33 16.06 -14.96 -29.71
N LYS A 34 16.61 -15.86 -30.54
CA LYS A 34 17.86 -16.58 -30.28
C LYS A 34 18.98 -15.87 -31.03
N LEU A 35 19.91 -15.27 -30.29
CA LEU A 35 20.95 -14.40 -30.84
C LEU A 35 22.22 -15.16 -31.28
N GLY A 36 22.32 -16.46 -30.99
CA GLY A 36 23.42 -17.32 -31.42
C GLY A 36 24.23 -17.89 -30.26
N LYS A 37 25.40 -18.46 -30.59
CA LYS A 37 26.36 -18.95 -29.59
C LYS A 37 27.11 -17.77 -28.97
N LEU A 38 27.42 -17.88 -27.68
CA LEU A 38 28.17 -16.84 -26.98
C LEU A 38 29.58 -16.68 -27.56
N ASP A 39 30.26 -17.79 -27.87
CA ASP A 39 31.63 -17.77 -28.39
C ASP A 39 31.70 -17.04 -29.74
N ASP A 40 30.73 -17.27 -30.63
CA ASP A 40 30.64 -16.58 -31.93
C ASP A 40 30.40 -15.07 -31.72
N LEU A 41 29.60 -14.71 -30.71
CA LEU A 41 29.25 -13.32 -30.40
C LEU A 41 30.43 -12.54 -29.79
N LEU A 42 31.33 -13.22 -29.08
CA LEU A 42 32.51 -12.65 -28.44
C LEU A 42 33.76 -12.68 -29.34
N LYS A 43 33.69 -13.39 -30.47
CA LYS A 43 34.83 -13.64 -31.36
C LYS A 43 35.42 -12.37 -31.96
N ASP A 44 34.55 -11.46 -32.38
CA ASP A 44 34.94 -10.22 -33.06
C ASP A 44 34.93 -9.00 -32.12
N ASP A 45 34.20 -9.07 -30.99
CA ASP A 45 34.15 -8.04 -29.97
C ASP A 45 33.96 -8.67 -28.57
N PRO A 46 35.00 -8.67 -27.71
CA PRO A 46 34.92 -9.20 -26.34
C PRO A 46 33.85 -8.52 -25.48
N ASN A 47 33.46 -7.29 -25.82
CA ASN A 47 32.45 -6.51 -25.09
C ASN A 47 31.05 -6.58 -25.75
N ALA A 48 30.86 -7.40 -26.78
CA ALA A 48 29.60 -7.51 -27.51
C ALA A 48 28.41 -7.78 -26.56
N LEU A 49 28.58 -8.68 -25.59
CA LEU A 49 27.52 -9.04 -24.65
C LEU A 49 27.11 -7.85 -23.75
N GLU A 50 28.05 -7.05 -23.28
CA GLU A 50 27.75 -5.86 -22.47
C GLU A 50 27.04 -4.79 -23.31
N LYS A 51 27.53 -4.53 -24.53
CA LYS A 51 26.88 -3.60 -25.47
C LYS A 51 25.44 -4.02 -25.74
N LEU A 52 25.20 -5.32 -25.95
CA LEU A 52 23.87 -5.86 -26.22
C LEU A 52 22.93 -5.77 -25.02
N LYS A 53 23.44 -6.01 -23.80
CA LYS A 53 22.67 -5.77 -22.56
C LYS A 53 22.30 -4.29 -22.41
N LYS A 54 23.24 -3.39 -22.71
CA LYS A 54 23.03 -1.94 -22.64
C LYS A 54 22.00 -1.47 -23.65
N GLU A 55 22.11 -1.92 -24.90
CA GLU A 55 21.17 -1.60 -25.98
C GLU A 55 19.74 -2.08 -25.65
N VAL A 56 19.58 -3.30 -25.14
CA VAL A 56 18.26 -3.81 -24.73
C VAL A 56 17.66 -2.99 -23.58
N LYS A 57 18.50 -2.52 -22.66
CA LYS A 57 18.09 -1.65 -21.55
C LYS A 57 17.69 -0.26 -22.06
N GLU A 58 18.43 0.30 -23.00
CA GLU A 58 18.15 1.60 -23.64
C GLU A 58 16.86 1.55 -24.45
N LYS A 59 16.67 0.56 -25.34
CA LYS A 59 15.42 0.34 -26.07
C LYS A 59 14.22 0.14 -25.14
N SER A 60 14.40 -0.59 -24.03
CA SER A 60 13.35 -0.72 -23.01
C SER A 60 13.03 0.62 -22.33
N ALA A 61 14.01 1.51 -22.17
CA ALA A 61 13.80 2.86 -21.64
C ALA A 61 13.16 3.80 -22.67
N GLU A 62 13.50 3.70 -23.95
CA GLU A 62 12.86 4.44 -25.04
C GLU A 62 11.39 4.07 -25.19
N LEU A 63 11.04 2.78 -25.11
CA LEU A 63 9.64 2.33 -25.09
C LEU A 63 8.87 2.96 -23.92
N LYS A 64 9.48 3.00 -22.73
CA LYS A 64 8.92 3.70 -21.56
C LYS A 64 8.76 5.21 -21.81
N GLY A 65 9.68 5.83 -22.55
CA GLY A 65 9.60 7.22 -22.97
C GLY A 65 8.48 7.51 -23.98
N ALA A 66 8.25 6.61 -24.93
CA ALA A 66 7.16 6.69 -25.90
C ALA A 66 5.79 6.58 -25.21
N ILE A 67 5.64 5.64 -24.26
CA ILE A 67 4.45 5.52 -23.42
C ILE A 67 4.17 6.85 -22.70
N LYS A 68 5.19 7.48 -22.09
CA LYS A 68 5.02 8.79 -21.44
C LYS A 68 4.47 9.87 -22.37
N LYS A 69 4.99 9.98 -23.60
CA LYS A 69 4.51 10.97 -24.59
C LYS A 69 3.06 10.72 -24.99
N ASP A 70 2.71 9.45 -25.15
CA ASP A 70 1.36 9.04 -25.50
C ASP A 70 0.36 9.32 -24.36
N VAL A 71 0.74 9.05 -23.10
CA VAL A 71 -0.05 9.43 -21.90
C VAL A 71 -0.29 10.94 -21.85
N VAL A 72 0.76 11.74 -22.04
CA VAL A 72 0.63 13.21 -22.01
C VAL A 72 -0.30 13.69 -23.12
N THR A 73 -0.22 13.08 -24.31
CA THR A 73 -1.13 13.37 -25.42
C THR A 73 -2.57 12.98 -25.08
N ARG A 74 -2.80 11.80 -24.48
CA ARG A 74 -4.11 11.33 -24.03
C ARG A 74 -4.71 12.24 -22.95
N LEU A 75 -3.98 12.53 -21.88
CA LEU A 75 -4.38 13.46 -20.83
C LEU A 75 -4.77 14.83 -21.40
N ASN A 76 -3.98 15.38 -22.33
CA ASN A 76 -4.28 16.65 -22.98
C ASN A 76 -5.51 16.60 -23.89
N SER A 77 -5.74 15.47 -24.57
CA SER A 77 -6.94 15.27 -25.41
C SER A 77 -8.21 15.10 -24.57
N MET A 78 -8.10 14.41 -23.43
CA MET A 78 -9.19 14.24 -22.47
C MET A 78 -9.53 15.53 -21.74
N ALA A 79 -8.52 16.34 -21.38
CA ALA A 79 -8.69 17.68 -20.82
C ALA A 79 -9.55 18.61 -21.70
N LYS A 80 -9.52 18.38 -23.02
CA LYS A 80 -10.32 19.13 -24.01
C LYS A 80 -11.67 18.49 -24.32
N SER A 81 -11.94 17.27 -23.81
CA SER A 81 -13.16 16.53 -24.08
C SER A 81 -14.30 16.93 -23.14
N SER A 82 -15.53 16.94 -23.65
CA SER A 82 -16.74 17.22 -22.87
C SER A 82 -17.09 16.15 -21.84
N ARG A 83 -16.36 15.03 -21.77
CA ARG A 83 -16.57 13.92 -20.82
C ARG A 83 -16.06 14.23 -19.41
N LEU A 84 -15.14 15.17 -19.24
CA LEU A 84 -14.78 15.70 -17.91
C LEU A 84 -16.00 16.27 -17.17
N LYS A 85 -17.05 16.69 -17.89
CA LYS A 85 -18.30 17.16 -17.28
C LYS A 85 -19.07 16.09 -16.50
N LYS A 86 -18.75 14.79 -16.65
CA LYS A 86 -19.36 13.71 -15.85
C LYS A 86 -18.70 13.50 -14.48
N PHE A 87 -17.48 13.98 -14.28
CA PHE A 87 -16.79 13.92 -13.01
C PHE A 87 -16.71 15.33 -12.43
N GLU A 88 -17.39 15.57 -11.32
CA GLU A 88 -17.39 16.89 -10.66
C GLU A 88 -15.97 17.32 -10.23
N ASN A 89 -15.05 16.37 -10.01
CA ASN A 89 -13.72 16.63 -9.42
C ASN A 89 -12.49 16.12 -10.24
N GLY A 90 -12.65 15.82 -11.54
CA GLY A 90 -11.53 15.41 -12.41
C GLY A 90 -11.25 13.89 -12.48
N PHE A 91 -9.99 13.50 -12.72
CA PHE A 91 -9.61 12.07 -12.83
C PHE A 91 -9.75 11.36 -11.48
N PRO A 92 -10.25 10.11 -11.44
CA PRO A 92 -10.30 9.34 -10.21
C PRO A 92 -8.93 9.17 -9.57
N GLN A 93 -8.90 9.18 -8.25
CA GLN A 93 -7.70 9.16 -7.44
C GLN A 93 -7.66 7.89 -6.59
N VAL A 94 -6.49 7.27 -6.53
CA VAL A 94 -6.26 6.09 -5.68
C VAL A 94 -5.06 6.36 -4.79
N ASN A 95 -5.24 6.29 -3.47
CA ASN A 95 -4.14 6.40 -2.53
C ASN A 95 -3.43 5.03 -2.40
N TYR A 96 -2.14 5.02 -2.75
CA TYR A 96 -1.29 3.81 -2.75
C TYR A 96 -0.54 3.59 -1.42
N ALA A 97 -0.60 4.51 -0.46
CA ALA A 97 -0.11 4.24 0.90
C ALA A 97 -0.91 3.11 1.58
N TYR A 98 -2.13 2.82 1.10
CA TYR A 98 -2.87 1.63 1.54
C TYR A 98 -2.07 0.33 1.37
N ALA A 99 -1.19 0.23 0.36
CA ALA A 99 -0.30 -0.92 0.20
C ALA A 99 0.69 -1.06 1.37
N VAL A 100 1.21 0.07 1.88
CA VAL A 100 2.09 0.10 3.06
C VAL A 100 1.33 -0.36 4.31
N PHE A 101 0.13 0.16 4.52
CA PHE A 101 -0.71 -0.25 5.65
C PHE A 101 -1.11 -1.72 5.56
N ASN A 102 -1.42 -2.22 4.35
CA ASN A 102 -1.74 -3.62 4.14
C ASN A 102 -0.54 -4.55 4.40
N HIS A 103 0.68 -4.12 4.04
CA HIS A 103 1.92 -4.83 4.37
C HIS A 103 2.13 -4.91 5.89
N ILE A 104 1.95 -3.79 6.61
CA ILE A 104 2.01 -3.79 8.08
C ILE A 104 0.94 -4.71 8.66
N TRP A 105 -0.29 -4.63 8.16
CA TRP A 105 -1.42 -5.39 8.65
C TRP A 105 -1.25 -6.90 8.46
N SER A 106 -0.77 -7.31 7.28
CA SER A 106 -0.79 -8.71 6.85
C SER A 106 0.55 -9.41 7.07
N ASP A 107 1.67 -8.74 6.76
CA ASP A 107 2.98 -9.38 6.81
C ASP A 107 3.66 -9.18 8.16
N ILE A 108 3.53 -8.00 8.77
CA ILE A 108 4.17 -7.66 10.06
C ILE A 108 3.29 -8.07 11.24
N LEU A 109 2.06 -7.57 11.27
CA LEU A 109 1.15 -7.81 12.40
C LEU A 109 0.35 -9.11 12.25
N LYS A 110 0.26 -9.67 11.03
CA LYS A 110 -0.52 -10.88 10.69
C LYS A 110 -1.97 -10.83 11.18
N LEU A 111 -2.54 -9.63 11.21
CA LEU A 111 -3.90 -9.39 11.71
C LEU A 111 -4.96 -9.83 10.69
N ASP A 112 -4.63 -9.80 9.40
CA ASP A 112 -5.47 -10.39 8.37
C ASP A 112 -5.74 -11.87 8.64
N TYR A 113 -4.70 -12.65 8.92
CA TYR A 113 -4.78 -14.06 9.25
C TYR A 113 -5.65 -14.28 10.49
N ARG A 114 -5.39 -13.52 11.57
CA ARG A 114 -6.14 -13.65 12.83
C ARG A 114 -7.62 -13.31 12.66
N LEU A 115 -7.94 -12.22 11.97
CA LEU A 115 -9.32 -11.76 11.80
C LEU A 115 -10.08 -12.61 10.78
N ASN A 116 -9.42 -13.11 9.73
CA ASN A 116 -10.02 -14.06 8.80
C ASN A 116 -10.31 -15.41 9.48
N TYR A 117 -9.42 -15.87 10.38
CA TYR A 117 -9.70 -17.03 11.23
C TYR A 117 -10.91 -16.80 12.13
N LEU A 118 -10.96 -15.65 12.82
CA LEU A 118 -12.07 -15.29 13.69
C LEU A 118 -13.40 -15.23 12.93
N GLN A 119 -13.41 -14.56 11.77
CA GLN A 119 -14.58 -14.46 10.91
C GLN A 119 -15.02 -15.84 10.41
N SER A 120 -14.12 -16.63 9.84
CA SER A 120 -14.48 -17.96 9.30
C SER A 120 -14.98 -18.91 10.39
N ARG A 121 -14.42 -18.84 11.60
CA ARG A 121 -14.77 -19.75 12.70
C ARG A 121 -16.01 -19.35 13.49
N TYR A 122 -16.19 -18.05 13.75
CA TYR A 122 -17.21 -17.56 14.69
C TYR A 122 -18.22 -16.59 14.08
N HIS A 123 -17.88 -15.93 12.97
CA HIS A 123 -18.73 -14.91 12.34
C HIS A 123 -18.90 -15.15 10.82
N SER A 124 -19.08 -16.41 10.41
CA SER A 124 -19.12 -16.82 9.00
C SER A 124 -20.30 -16.23 8.21
N LYS A 125 -21.30 -15.69 8.90
CA LYS A 125 -22.48 -15.02 8.31
C LYS A 125 -22.22 -13.59 7.85
N LEU A 126 -21.08 -13.00 8.20
CA LEU A 126 -20.73 -11.65 7.77
C LEU A 126 -20.61 -11.60 6.23
N LYS A 127 -21.27 -10.61 5.62
CA LYS A 127 -21.28 -10.41 4.16
C LYS A 127 -20.13 -9.54 3.65
N PHE A 128 -19.19 -9.20 4.53
CA PHE A 128 -18.04 -8.35 4.26
C PHE A 128 -16.78 -8.96 4.88
N SER A 129 -15.60 -8.51 4.46
CA SER A 129 -14.33 -8.89 5.08
C SER A 129 -14.09 -8.06 6.33
N LEU A 130 -14.10 -8.71 7.50
CA LEU A 130 -13.84 -8.06 8.79
C LEU A 130 -12.47 -7.38 8.81
N SER A 131 -11.45 -8.07 8.29
CA SER A 131 -10.08 -7.57 8.22
C SER A 131 -10.00 -6.30 7.37
N GLU A 132 -10.55 -6.31 6.15
CA GLU A 132 -10.48 -5.17 5.24
C GLU A 132 -11.25 -3.96 5.75
N VAL A 133 -12.44 -4.17 6.33
CA VAL A 133 -13.27 -3.09 6.90
C VAL A 133 -12.56 -2.41 8.08
N ILE A 134 -11.97 -3.19 8.99
CA ILE A 134 -11.21 -2.62 10.11
C ILE A 134 -10.00 -1.84 9.58
N LEU A 135 -9.21 -2.43 8.68
CA LEU A 135 -8.04 -1.76 8.11
C LEU A 135 -8.42 -0.46 7.38
N ALA A 136 -9.46 -0.49 6.54
CA ALA A 136 -9.92 0.69 5.81
C ALA A 136 -10.32 1.84 6.74
N ASN A 137 -11.11 1.55 7.78
CA ASN A 137 -11.50 2.56 8.77
C ASN A 137 -10.29 3.14 9.53
N LEU A 138 -9.33 2.29 9.91
CA LEU A 138 -8.10 2.76 10.54
C LEU A 138 -7.31 3.68 9.62
N VAL A 139 -7.17 3.32 8.34
CA VAL A 139 -6.42 4.13 7.37
C VAL A 139 -7.14 5.45 7.07
N ILE A 140 -8.47 5.48 6.94
CA ILE A 140 -9.25 6.72 6.79
C ILE A 140 -8.93 7.66 7.96
N ALA A 141 -9.01 7.16 9.19
CA ALA A 141 -8.75 7.96 10.39
C ALA A 141 -7.27 8.39 10.51
N ILE A 142 -6.31 7.53 10.14
CA ILE A 142 -4.88 7.89 10.12
C ILE A 142 -4.63 9.00 9.10
N LEU A 143 -5.21 8.92 7.90
CA LEU A 143 -4.98 9.90 6.84
C LEU A 143 -5.84 11.17 7.00
N GLY A 144 -6.87 11.13 7.85
CA GLY A 144 -7.82 12.24 8.02
C GLY A 144 -8.67 12.46 6.77
N TYR A 145 -9.16 11.36 6.18
CA TYR A 145 -10.05 11.39 5.02
C TYR A 145 -11.54 11.36 5.38
N ASP A 146 -11.85 11.38 6.68
CA ASP A 146 -13.18 11.50 7.29
C ASP A 146 -13.57 12.95 7.58
N ASP A 147 -12.65 13.89 7.44
CA ASP A 147 -12.88 15.32 7.66
C ASP A 147 -13.45 15.99 6.41
N GLU A 148 -14.71 16.45 6.47
CA GLU A 148 -15.38 17.13 5.35
C GLU A 148 -14.72 18.46 4.96
N SER A 149 -13.89 19.06 5.83
CA SER A 149 -13.12 20.27 5.52
C SER A 149 -11.82 20.00 4.75
N SER A 150 -11.46 18.74 4.60
CA SER A 150 -10.25 18.29 3.90
C SER A 150 -10.39 18.42 2.38
N GLU A 151 -9.33 18.86 1.69
CA GLU A 151 -9.28 18.81 0.21
C GLU A 151 -9.33 17.38 -0.36
N LEU A 152 -9.03 16.39 0.47
CA LEU A 152 -9.02 14.97 0.11
C LEU A 152 -9.93 14.22 1.08
N VAL A 153 -11.10 13.83 0.59
CA VAL A 153 -12.11 13.09 1.34
C VAL A 153 -12.30 11.74 0.66
N TYR A 154 -12.33 10.66 1.46
CA TYR A 154 -12.58 9.33 0.92
C TYR A 154 -14.01 9.25 0.38
N GLY A 155 -14.17 8.79 -0.86
CA GLY A 155 -15.48 8.86 -1.50
C GLY A 155 -15.46 8.55 -2.98
N PRO A 156 -16.46 9.03 -3.73
CA PRO A 156 -16.69 8.64 -5.12
C PRO A 156 -15.50 8.85 -6.07
N ASP A 157 -14.64 9.83 -5.78
CA ASP A 157 -13.48 10.20 -6.62
C ASP A 157 -12.12 9.86 -6.00
N LEU A 158 -12.07 9.51 -4.71
CA LEU A 158 -10.84 9.12 -4.00
C LEU A 158 -11.06 7.80 -3.27
N GLY A 159 -10.33 6.77 -3.71
CA GLY A 159 -10.35 5.45 -3.11
C GLY A 159 -8.98 5.00 -2.59
N PHE A 160 -8.95 3.85 -1.92
CA PHE A 160 -7.71 3.17 -1.56
C PHE A 160 -7.39 2.07 -2.55
N LEU A 161 -6.09 1.85 -2.78
CA LEU A 161 -5.62 0.80 -3.67
C LEU A 161 -6.17 -0.56 -3.23
N GLY A 162 -7.03 -1.17 -4.05
CA GLY A 162 -7.59 -2.50 -3.81
C GLY A 162 -8.70 -2.59 -2.74
N CYS A 163 -9.13 -1.47 -2.15
CA CYS A 163 -10.26 -1.45 -1.20
C CYS A 163 -11.58 -1.23 -1.93
N ASN A 164 -12.51 -2.19 -1.86
CA ASN A 164 -13.76 -2.14 -2.63
C ASN A 164 -14.99 -1.63 -1.84
N TYR A 165 -14.80 -1.09 -0.64
CA TYR A 165 -15.90 -0.58 0.19
C TYR A 165 -16.12 0.92 -0.04
N THR A 166 -17.37 1.32 -0.25
CA THR A 166 -17.75 2.75 -0.23
C THR A 166 -17.76 3.28 1.21
N LEU A 167 -17.80 4.60 1.38
CA LEU A 167 -17.89 5.21 2.71
C LEU A 167 -19.16 4.77 3.44
N GLU A 168 -20.28 4.65 2.72
CA GLU A 168 -21.56 4.18 3.26
C GLU A 168 -21.46 2.73 3.76
N GLN A 169 -20.83 1.85 2.97
CA GLN A 169 -20.60 0.46 3.37
C GLN A 169 -19.69 0.36 4.59
N LEU A 170 -18.62 1.17 4.65
CA LEU A 170 -17.74 1.19 5.81
C LEU A 170 -18.49 1.63 7.07
N LYS A 171 -19.34 2.66 6.98
CA LYS A 171 -20.20 3.13 8.09
C LYS A 171 -21.22 2.06 8.50
N GLU A 172 -21.86 1.39 7.54
CA GLU A 172 -22.81 0.29 7.80
C GLU A 172 -22.15 -0.87 8.56
N TYR A 173 -20.96 -1.27 8.13
CA TYR A 173 -20.26 -2.42 8.70
C TYR A 173 -19.47 -2.09 9.97
N GLN A 174 -19.31 -0.79 10.28
CA GLN A 174 -18.53 -0.31 11.41
C GLN A 174 -19.05 -0.91 12.72
N ALA A 175 -20.35 -0.81 13.02
CA ALA A 175 -20.92 -1.30 14.28
C ALA A 175 -20.62 -2.79 14.54
N ASN A 176 -20.84 -3.65 13.55
CA ASN A 176 -20.56 -5.08 13.67
C ASN A 176 -19.05 -5.36 13.83
N SER A 177 -18.19 -4.65 13.09
CA SER A 177 -16.74 -4.80 13.23
C SER A 177 -16.22 -4.33 14.59
N GLN A 178 -16.85 -3.30 15.15
CA GLN A 178 -16.54 -2.75 16.47
C GLN A 178 -16.82 -3.75 17.58
N ASP A 179 -18.01 -4.35 17.56
CA ASP A 179 -18.41 -5.34 18.57
C ASP A 179 -17.47 -6.54 18.59
N ILE A 180 -17.10 -7.05 17.41
CA ILE A 180 -16.19 -8.19 17.30
C ILE A 180 -14.78 -7.82 17.79
N LEU A 181 -14.24 -6.66 17.37
CA LEU A 181 -12.91 -6.23 17.80
C LEU A 181 -12.86 -5.95 19.31
N ASN A 182 -13.96 -5.49 19.90
CA ASN A 182 -14.08 -5.30 21.34
C ASN A 182 -14.00 -6.61 22.11
N GLU A 183 -14.75 -7.62 21.67
CA GLU A 183 -14.79 -8.94 22.29
C GLU A 183 -13.42 -9.62 22.22
N GLU A 184 -12.69 -9.43 21.11
CA GLU A 184 -11.36 -10.00 20.88
C GLU A 184 -10.19 -9.07 21.23
N SER A 185 -10.45 -7.91 21.82
CA SER A 185 -9.46 -6.84 22.03
C SER A 185 -8.19 -7.33 22.73
N MET A 186 -8.35 -8.02 23.86
CA MET A 186 -7.23 -8.56 24.64
C MET A 186 -6.44 -9.64 23.89
N TYR A 187 -7.13 -10.54 23.19
CA TYR A 187 -6.46 -11.58 22.41
C TYR A 187 -5.70 -10.99 21.22
N THR A 188 -6.29 -9.98 20.57
CA THR A 188 -5.70 -9.25 19.46
C THR A 188 -4.46 -8.48 19.91
N LEU A 189 -4.52 -7.78 21.04
CA LEU A 189 -3.35 -7.10 21.62
C LEU A 189 -2.23 -8.06 21.98
N ARG A 190 -2.54 -9.18 22.66
CA ARG A 190 -1.55 -10.21 22.98
C ARG A 190 -0.91 -10.80 21.71
N PHE A 191 -1.71 -11.01 20.68
CA PHE A 191 -1.23 -11.49 19.39
C PHE A 191 -0.27 -10.50 18.73
N ILE A 192 -0.61 -9.21 18.71
CA ILE A 192 0.24 -8.13 18.18
C ILE A 192 1.55 -8.04 18.95
N VAL A 193 1.50 -8.03 20.28
CA VAL A 193 2.69 -7.95 21.13
C VAL A 193 3.61 -9.12 20.84
N LYS A 194 3.07 -10.33 20.72
CA LYS A 194 3.85 -11.50 20.33
C LYS A 194 4.50 -11.34 18.96
N GLN A 195 3.78 -10.85 17.95
CA GLN A 195 4.38 -10.62 16.63
C GLN A 195 5.52 -9.58 16.69
N LEU A 196 5.34 -8.51 17.46
CA LEU A 196 6.34 -7.44 17.55
C LEU A 196 7.56 -7.84 18.40
N SER A 197 7.39 -8.66 19.44
CA SER A 197 8.50 -9.20 20.21
C SER A 197 9.35 -10.17 19.39
N ASP A 198 8.69 -11.02 18.58
CA ASP A 198 9.37 -12.05 17.79
C ASP A 198 10.17 -11.45 16.60
N GLU A 199 9.78 -10.28 16.08
CA GLU A 199 10.28 -9.76 14.80
C GLU A 199 11.06 -8.42 14.89
N TYR A 200 10.90 -7.62 15.96
CA TYR A 200 11.41 -6.23 15.98
C TYR A 200 12.25 -5.81 17.19
N ASP A 201 12.58 -6.70 18.14
CA ASP A 201 13.32 -6.35 19.37
C ASP A 201 12.67 -5.16 20.12
N MET A 202 11.33 -5.12 20.10
CA MET A 202 10.50 -4.04 20.64
C MET A 202 10.11 -4.32 22.10
N ASP A 203 11.12 -4.54 22.95
CA ASP A 203 10.98 -4.82 24.39
C ASP A 203 10.26 -3.71 25.18
N PHE A 204 10.08 -2.52 24.60
CA PHE A 204 9.26 -1.48 25.23
C PHE A 204 7.77 -1.87 25.31
N LEU A 205 7.26 -2.72 24.41
CA LEU A 205 5.86 -3.17 24.45
C LEU A 205 5.62 -4.27 25.49
N SER A 206 6.62 -5.12 25.75
CA SER A 206 6.54 -6.19 26.74
C SER A 206 6.55 -5.65 28.17
N SER A 207 7.36 -4.62 28.43
CA SER A 207 7.38 -3.86 29.69
C SER A 207 6.07 -3.10 29.94
N THR A 208 5.54 -2.40 28.92
CA THR A 208 4.26 -1.65 29.00
C THR A 208 3.04 -2.54 29.28
N MET A 209 3.05 -3.78 28.82
CA MET A 209 1.92 -4.72 28.96
C MET A 209 1.95 -5.53 30.27
N SER A 210 3.12 -5.74 30.86
CA SER A 210 3.29 -6.56 32.07
C SER A 210 2.79 -5.87 33.34
N GLU A 211 2.74 -4.54 33.35
CA GLU A 211 2.15 -3.73 34.44
C GLU A 211 0.61 -3.69 34.39
N SER A 212 0.01 -4.27 33.35
CA SER A 212 -1.40 -4.10 33.04
C SER A 212 -2.23 -5.37 33.27
N GLY A 213 -2.61 -5.63 34.53
CA GLY A 213 -3.88 -6.30 34.84
C GLY A 213 -5.11 -5.42 34.49
N LEU A 214 -4.99 -4.65 33.40
CA LEU A 214 -5.59 -3.35 33.03
C LEU A 214 -6.63 -2.76 34.00
N LYS A 215 -6.14 -1.92 34.93
CA LYS A 215 -6.89 -0.80 35.50
C LYS A 215 -6.06 0.50 35.32
N LEU A 216 -6.44 1.34 34.36
CA LEU A 216 -5.95 2.71 34.21
C LEU A 216 -6.68 3.61 35.21
N ASP A 217 -5.95 4.18 36.16
CA ASP A 217 -6.33 5.46 36.73
C ASP A 217 -5.55 6.55 35.99
N ALA A 218 -6.21 7.67 35.84
CA ALA A 218 -5.98 8.57 34.73
C ALA A 218 -5.08 9.76 35.07
N ASP A 219 -4.18 9.60 36.04
CA ASP A 219 -2.85 10.24 35.97
C ASP A 219 -2.05 9.74 34.74
N THR A 220 -2.45 8.59 34.22
CA THR A 220 -1.77 7.88 33.12
C THR A 220 -2.28 8.30 31.74
N LEU A 221 -3.46 8.92 31.65
CA LEU A 221 -4.02 9.44 30.40
C LEU A 221 -3.45 10.82 30.03
N ASP A 222 -2.86 11.51 31.01
CA ASP A 222 -2.35 12.88 30.88
C ASP A 222 -0.85 12.94 30.52
N LYS A 223 -0.11 11.89 30.89
CA LYS A 223 1.31 11.68 30.52
C LYS A 223 1.52 11.17 29.09
N LEU A 224 0.43 10.97 28.34
CA LEU A 224 0.43 10.49 26.95
C LEU A 224 0.25 11.59 25.90
N ASN A 225 0.05 12.84 26.29
CA ASN A 225 0.20 13.99 25.40
C ASN A 225 1.32 14.91 25.89
N MET A 226 1.88 15.61 24.90
CA MET A 226 3.06 16.47 24.97
C MET A 226 3.08 17.40 26.19
N THR A 227 4.29 17.76 26.62
CA THR A 227 4.60 18.80 27.61
C THR A 227 3.54 19.90 27.70
N GLY A 228 2.82 19.92 28.81
CA GLY A 228 2.03 21.06 29.27
C GLY A 228 0.52 20.83 29.36
N SER A 229 0.05 20.14 30.40
CA SER A 229 -1.00 20.58 31.35
C SER A 229 -1.55 19.36 32.10
N GLU A 230 -1.61 19.45 33.43
CA GLU A 230 -2.00 18.40 34.38
C GLU A 230 -3.53 18.16 34.44
N THR A 231 -3.96 16.89 34.47
CA THR A 231 -5.19 16.40 35.10
C THR A 231 -5.23 14.87 35.27
N THR A 232 -5.75 14.42 36.41
CA THR A 232 -5.70 13.05 36.95
C THR A 232 -7.08 12.40 37.11
N ILE A 233 -7.21 11.16 36.65
CA ILE A 233 -8.36 10.22 36.68
C ILE A 233 -8.45 9.16 37.81
N SER A 234 -9.60 8.78 38.37
CA SER A 234 -9.73 7.76 39.45
C SER A 234 -10.37 6.41 39.04
N LYS A 235 -10.32 5.44 39.96
CA LYS A 235 -10.68 4.01 39.80
C LYS A 235 -12.14 3.68 39.44
N GLU A 236 -13.11 4.59 39.61
CA GLU A 236 -14.51 4.38 39.19
C GLU A 236 -14.72 4.49 37.67
N GLU A 237 -13.84 5.19 36.94
CA GLU A 237 -13.96 5.37 35.47
C GLU A 237 -13.69 4.08 34.68
N LEU A 238 -13.17 3.04 35.33
CA LEU A 238 -12.81 1.76 34.71
C LEU A 238 -13.99 0.86 34.28
N ILE A 239 -15.24 1.30 34.47
CA ILE A 239 -16.43 0.66 33.93
C ILE A 239 -16.84 1.39 32.63
N PHE A 240 -16.12 1.13 31.54
CA PHE A 240 -16.40 1.74 30.24
C PHE A 240 -17.40 0.95 29.39
N SER A 241 -18.26 1.66 28.65
CA SER A 241 -19.15 1.10 27.62
C SER A 241 -18.36 0.42 26.50
N LYS A 242 -18.98 -0.51 25.76
CA LYS A 242 -18.35 -1.20 24.60
C LYS A 242 -17.69 -0.19 23.63
N THR A 243 -18.30 0.97 23.42
CA THR A 243 -17.82 2.02 22.50
C THR A 243 -16.46 2.61 22.92
N ALA A 244 -16.23 2.82 24.22
CA ALA A 244 -14.98 3.40 24.70
C ALA A 244 -13.78 2.44 24.56
N ARG A 245 -14.00 1.13 24.78
CA ARG A 245 -12.97 0.10 24.54
C ARG A 245 -12.57 0.00 23.06
N PHE A 246 -13.53 0.16 22.15
CA PHE A 246 -13.25 0.13 20.71
C PHE A 246 -12.38 1.31 20.29
N ASN A 247 -12.74 2.51 20.75
CA ASN A 247 -12.01 3.73 20.43
C ASN A 247 -10.57 3.66 20.94
N GLN A 248 -10.37 3.03 22.11
CA GLN A 248 -9.05 2.79 22.66
C GLN A 248 -8.25 1.80 21.80
N MET A 249 -8.83 0.64 21.45
CA MET A 249 -8.16 -0.37 20.60
C MET A 249 -7.79 0.19 19.23
N SER A 250 -8.72 0.91 18.59
CA SER A 250 -8.46 1.58 17.32
C SER A 250 -7.36 2.61 17.44
N SER A 251 -7.30 3.37 18.54
CA SER A 251 -6.21 4.32 18.78
C SER A 251 -4.85 3.64 18.95
N TYR A 252 -4.80 2.50 19.66
CA TYR A 252 -3.57 1.71 19.76
C TYR A 252 -3.12 1.16 18.42
N LEU A 253 -4.02 0.59 17.62
CA LEU A 253 -3.68 0.10 16.29
C LEU A 253 -3.14 1.21 15.39
N ARG A 254 -3.78 2.38 15.38
CA ARG A 254 -3.30 3.55 14.62
C ARG A 254 -1.88 3.96 15.05
N LEU A 255 -1.64 4.05 16.36
CA LEU A 255 -0.34 4.41 16.91
C LEU A 255 0.73 3.37 16.56
N ILE A 256 0.41 2.07 16.69
CA ILE A 256 1.33 0.96 16.37
C ILE A 256 1.72 1.01 14.90
N MET A 257 0.76 1.15 13.98
CA MET A 257 1.04 1.23 12.55
C MET A 257 1.95 2.42 12.22
N MET A 258 1.65 3.61 12.77
CA MET A 258 2.50 4.80 12.57
C MET A 258 3.89 4.63 13.18
N LYS A 259 4.01 4.01 14.37
CA LYS A 259 5.28 3.69 15.01
C LYS A 259 6.13 2.74 14.17
N ILE A 260 5.54 1.69 13.59
CA ILE A 260 6.25 0.75 12.71
C ILE A 260 6.80 1.47 11.47
N ILE A 261 5.99 2.35 10.86
CA ILE A 261 6.43 3.15 9.70
C ILE A 261 7.63 4.02 10.09
N ARG A 262 7.50 4.79 11.18
CA ARG A 262 8.55 5.67 11.66
C ARG A 262 9.82 4.88 12.00
N PHE A 263 9.71 3.82 12.78
CA PHE A 263 10.84 3.00 13.20
C PHE A 263 11.62 2.43 12.00
N LYS A 264 10.94 1.79 11.04
CA LYS A 264 11.60 1.26 9.84
C LYS A 264 12.24 2.38 9.00
N LEU A 265 11.55 3.51 8.89
CA LEU A 265 12.06 4.67 8.18
C LEU A 265 13.34 5.20 8.82
N GLU A 266 13.33 5.50 10.12
CA GLU A 266 14.47 6.02 10.88
C GLU A 266 15.65 5.03 10.89
N GLN A 267 15.39 3.72 11.01
CA GLN A 267 16.44 2.70 10.88
C GLN A 267 17.09 2.70 9.50
N SER A 268 16.30 2.86 8.43
CA SER A 268 16.79 2.80 7.05
C SER A 268 17.54 4.06 6.62
N THR A 269 17.17 5.24 7.13
CA THR A 269 17.73 6.53 6.72
C THR A 269 18.72 7.12 7.72
N LYS A 270 18.69 6.69 8.99
CA LYS A 270 19.41 7.32 10.12
C LYS A 270 19.02 8.78 10.34
N GLU A 271 17.79 9.15 9.99
CA GLU A 271 17.19 10.48 10.20
C GLU A 271 15.99 10.34 11.15
N SER A 272 15.63 11.39 11.88
CA SER A 272 14.41 11.44 12.71
C SER A 272 13.26 12.08 11.92
N PHE A 273 12.03 11.59 12.11
CA PHE A 273 10.85 12.13 11.42
C PHE A 273 9.69 12.38 12.36
N ASP A 274 8.92 13.44 12.09
CA ASP A 274 7.68 13.69 12.79
C ASP A 274 6.51 12.87 12.20
N TYR A 275 5.56 12.49 13.06
CA TYR A 275 4.35 11.79 12.66
C TYR A 275 3.50 12.63 11.71
N SER A 276 3.48 13.96 11.85
CA SER A 276 2.73 14.83 10.94
C SER A 276 3.29 14.80 9.52
N GLU A 277 4.62 14.77 9.37
CA GLU A 277 5.30 14.69 8.08
C GLU A 277 5.05 13.34 7.41
N ILE A 278 5.18 12.24 8.16
CA ILE A 278 4.89 10.89 7.69
C ILE A 278 3.42 10.78 7.25
N ARG A 279 2.49 11.25 8.09
CA ARG A 279 1.05 11.27 7.79
C ARG A 279 0.77 12.04 6.51
N THR A 280 1.36 13.23 6.36
CA THR A 280 1.19 14.06 5.16
C THR A 280 1.73 13.35 3.92
N ALA A 281 2.90 12.70 3.99
CA ALA A 281 3.45 11.93 2.88
C ALA A 281 2.56 10.74 2.47
N LEU A 282 2.02 10.00 3.44
CA LEU A 282 1.09 8.90 3.20
C LEU A 282 -0.24 9.39 2.62
N ARG A 283 -0.74 10.52 3.11
CA ARG A 283 -1.98 11.16 2.63
C ARG A 283 -1.85 11.66 1.20
N GLU A 284 -0.68 12.15 0.82
CA GLU A 284 -0.39 12.64 -0.54
C GLU A 284 0.09 11.54 -1.50
N ALA A 285 0.13 10.29 -1.05
CA ALA A 285 0.53 9.13 -1.84
C ALA A 285 -0.57 8.72 -2.83
N ILE A 286 -0.85 9.58 -3.81
CA ILE A 286 -1.94 9.41 -4.77
C ILE A 286 -1.42 9.11 -6.18
N VAL A 287 -2.08 8.17 -6.84
CA VAL A 287 -2.05 8.01 -8.30
C VAL A 287 -3.39 8.42 -8.90
N LEU A 288 -3.34 9.16 -10.00
CA LEU A 288 -4.48 9.42 -10.86
C LEU A 288 -4.69 8.20 -11.78
N VAL A 289 -5.94 7.82 -11.96
CA VAL A 289 -6.35 6.71 -12.82
C VAL A 289 -6.65 7.27 -14.20
N ASP A 290 -5.70 7.11 -15.12
CA ASP A 290 -5.88 7.41 -16.54
C ASP A 290 -6.37 6.14 -17.23
N TYR A 291 -7.62 6.15 -17.67
CA TYR A 291 -8.27 5.00 -18.28
C TYR A 291 -8.43 5.19 -19.78
N PRO A 292 -8.25 4.12 -20.56
CA PRO A 292 -8.29 4.20 -22.01
C PRO A 292 -9.69 4.53 -22.53
N LEU A 293 -9.77 5.40 -23.54
CA LEU A 293 -11.02 5.71 -24.24
C LEU A 293 -11.35 4.69 -25.34
N VAL A 294 -10.33 3.93 -25.78
CA VAL A 294 -10.43 2.94 -26.86
C VAL A 294 -10.27 1.55 -26.26
N GLU A 295 -11.14 0.64 -26.68
CA GLU A 295 -11.12 -0.75 -26.25
C GLU A 295 -9.80 -1.43 -26.64
N GLY A 296 -9.13 -2.08 -25.68
CA GLY A 296 -7.84 -2.75 -25.89
C GLY A 296 -6.59 -1.98 -25.43
N GLU A 297 -6.71 -0.69 -25.09
CA GLU A 297 -5.62 0.04 -24.42
C GLU A 297 -5.58 -0.29 -22.92
N SER A 298 -4.43 -0.03 -22.26
CA SER A 298 -4.24 -0.29 -20.84
C SER A 298 -4.44 0.95 -19.99
N PHE A 299 -4.96 0.76 -18.77
CA PHE A 299 -4.97 1.79 -17.73
C PHE A 299 -3.54 2.22 -17.37
N LEU A 300 -3.40 3.49 -17.05
CA LEU A 300 -2.17 4.12 -16.64
C LEU A 300 -2.38 4.82 -15.30
N TYR A 301 -1.36 4.70 -14.45
CA TYR A 301 -1.38 5.22 -13.09
C TYR A 301 -0.34 6.33 -13.02
N VAL A 302 -0.82 7.57 -12.90
CA VAL A 302 0.01 8.77 -12.93
C VAL A 302 0.19 9.29 -11.51
N LYS A 303 1.42 9.34 -11.03
CA LYS A 303 1.73 9.85 -9.69
C LYS A 303 1.37 11.33 -9.60
N ARG A 304 0.49 11.70 -8.65
CA ARG A 304 -0.08 13.06 -8.54
C ARG A 304 0.98 14.11 -8.17
N ASN A 305 1.95 13.75 -7.33
CA ASN A 305 2.88 14.70 -6.72
C ASN A 305 4.35 14.32 -7.03
N ASN A 306 5.23 15.33 -7.12
CA ASN A 306 6.69 15.18 -7.26
C ASN A 306 7.49 16.06 -6.26
N GLY A 307 6.84 16.64 -5.25
CA GLY A 307 7.45 17.51 -4.24
C GLY A 307 8.01 16.77 -3.02
N LYS A 308 8.21 17.49 -1.91
CA LYS A 308 8.85 16.96 -0.68
C LYS A 308 8.18 15.69 -0.12
N ASN A 309 6.86 15.63 -0.15
CA ASN A 309 6.07 14.51 0.36
C ASN A 309 6.34 13.21 -0.42
N VAL A 310 6.67 13.34 -1.70
CA VAL A 310 6.99 12.19 -2.56
C VAL A 310 8.38 11.65 -2.30
N ILE A 311 9.33 12.52 -1.95
CA ILE A 311 10.66 12.10 -1.52
C ILE A 311 10.53 11.28 -0.23
N LEU A 312 9.75 11.78 0.74
CA LEU A 312 9.49 11.06 1.98
C LEU A 312 8.75 9.74 1.72
N MET A 313 7.70 9.74 0.90
CA MET A 313 6.98 8.51 0.55
C MET A 313 7.88 7.49 -0.15
N ASN A 314 8.81 7.92 -1.01
CA ASN A 314 9.80 7.01 -1.61
C ASN A 314 10.74 6.40 -0.55
N LYS A 315 11.13 7.17 0.48
CA LYS A 315 11.91 6.64 1.62
C LYS A 315 11.06 5.62 2.41
N ILE A 316 9.79 5.91 2.69
CA ILE A 316 8.86 4.99 3.36
C ILE A 316 8.71 3.68 2.57
N LEU A 317 8.47 3.74 1.26
CA LEU A 317 8.38 2.53 0.43
C LEU A 317 9.65 1.68 0.53
N LYS A 318 10.83 2.30 0.41
CA LYS A 318 12.11 1.58 0.54
C LYS A 318 12.30 0.96 1.92
N ALA A 319 11.94 1.66 2.98
CA ALA A 319 11.99 1.17 4.36
C ALA A 319 11.08 -0.06 4.58
N MET A 320 10.00 -0.15 3.80
CA MET A 320 9.07 -1.28 3.76
C MET A 320 9.47 -2.36 2.74
N GLY A 321 10.67 -2.29 2.16
CA GLY A 321 11.13 -3.23 1.14
C GLY A 321 10.48 -3.07 -0.24
N MET A 322 9.64 -2.05 -0.45
CA MET A 322 9.00 -1.73 -1.73
C MET A 322 9.88 -0.79 -2.58
N SER A 323 9.51 -0.62 -3.85
CA SER A 323 10.20 0.27 -4.77
C SER A 323 9.45 1.60 -4.97
N PRO A 324 10.15 2.75 -5.04
CA PRO A 324 9.55 4.05 -5.37
C PRO A 324 8.73 4.01 -6.66
N LEU A 325 7.51 4.57 -6.69
CA LEU A 325 6.71 4.60 -7.92
C LEU A 325 7.32 5.48 -9.00
N PHE A 326 7.17 5.07 -10.27
CA PHE A 326 7.43 5.95 -11.40
C PHE A 326 6.33 7.01 -11.53
N ASN A 327 6.63 8.08 -12.26
CA ASN A 327 5.64 9.13 -12.51
C ASN A 327 4.45 8.61 -13.32
N ILE A 328 4.70 7.66 -14.22
CA ILE A 328 3.69 7.00 -15.07
C ILE A 328 4.06 5.53 -15.15
N GLN A 329 3.08 4.66 -14.95
CA GLN A 329 3.25 3.21 -14.95
C GLN A 329 1.92 2.51 -15.21
N ASP A 330 1.96 1.29 -15.73
CA ASP A 330 0.79 0.43 -15.85
C ASP A 330 0.56 -0.36 -14.55
N LYS A 331 -0.49 -1.19 -14.54
CA LYS A 331 -0.79 -2.08 -13.40
C LYS A 331 0.34 -3.04 -13.05
N THR A 332 1.08 -3.51 -14.05
CA THR A 332 2.13 -4.52 -13.89
C THR A 332 3.31 -3.94 -13.14
N GLU A 333 3.77 -2.76 -13.57
CA GLU A 333 4.86 -2.03 -12.94
C GLU A 333 4.43 -1.47 -11.58
N LEU A 334 3.18 -0.99 -11.42
CA LEU A 334 2.63 -0.60 -10.11
C LEU A 334 2.65 -1.78 -9.12
N GLY A 335 2.13 -2.94 -9.53
CA GLY A 335 2.11 -4.15 -8.72
C GLY A 335 3.51 -4.64 -8.38
N HIS A 336 4.44 -4.61 -9.34
CA HIS A 336 5.84 -4.97 -9.08
C HIS A 336 6.46 -4.07 -8.01
N ARG A 337 6.24 -2.76 -8.09
CA ARG A 337 6.86 -1.80 -7.15
C ARG A 337 6.29 -1.87 -5.75
N LEU A 338 5.00 -2.15 -5.62
CA LEU A 338 4.30 -2.28 -4.34
C LEU A 338 4.30 -3.71 -3.79
N HIS A 339 4.97 -4.66 -4.47
CA HIS A 339 4.96 -6.09 -4.13
C HIS A 339 3.54 -6.71 -4.10
N LEU A 340 2.63 -6.21 -4.94
CA LEU A 340 1.26 -6.68 -5.04
C LEU A 340 1.04 -7.52 -6.32
N LYS A 341 0.19 -8.55 -6.21
CA LYS A 341 -0.25 -9.35 -7.36
C LYS A 341 -1.48 -8.72 -8.02
N LEU A 342 -1.26 -7.67 -8.81
CA LEU A 342 -2.32 -6.91 -9.50
C LEU A 342 -2.56 -7.50 -10.90
N LYS A 343 -3.51 -8.44 -11.01
CA LYS A 343 -3.85 -9.10 -12.29
C LYS A 343 -4.76 -8.23 -13.19
N GLU A 344 -5.63 -7.45 -12.56
CA GLU A 344 -6.65 -6.65 -13.20
C GLU A 344 -6.72 -5.27 -12.56
N ASP A 345 -7.19 -4.28 -13.32
CA ASP A 345 -7.33 -2.90 -12.86
C ASP A 345 -8.37 -2.78 -11.74
N SER A 346 -9.34 -3.69 -11.67
CA SER A 346 -10.30 -3.88 -10.56
C SER A 346 -9.63 -4.22 -9.21
N LYS A 347 -8.37 -4.65 -9.21
CA LYS A 347 -7.56 -4.88 -8.00
C LYS A 347 -6.81 -3.63 -7.54
N ILE A 348 -6.83 -2.57 -8.34
CA ILE A 348 -6.19 -1.29 -8.05
C ILE A 348 -7.26 -0.25 -7.78
N VAL A 349 -8.14 -0.07 -8.76
CA VAL A 349 -9.21 0.91 -8.76
C VAL A 349 -10.44 0.26 -8.12
N PRO A 350 -10.97 0.83 -7.02
CA PRO A 350 -12.17 0.31 -6.38
C PRO A 350 -13.35 0.19 -7.35
N ASN A 351 -14.15 -0.86 -7.18
CA ASN A 351 -15.30 -1.15 -8.03
C ASN A 351 -16.31 0.01 -8.10
N PHE A 352 -16.48 0.76 -7.01
CA PHE A 352 -17.37 1.92 -6.98
C PHE A 352 -16.84 3.09 -7.85
N ILE A 353 -15.53 3.19 -8.04
CA ILE A 353 -14.90 4.12 -8.98
C ILE A 353 -15.01 3.56 -10.40
N MET A 354 -14.68 2.28 -10.59
CA MET A 354 -14.73 1.61 -11.90
C MET A 354 -16.11 1.68 -12.55
N LYS A 355 -17.20 1.63 -11.78
CA LYS A 355 -18.58 1.78 -12.29
C LYS A 355 -18.90 3.15 -12.89
N ARG A 356 -18.08 4.17 -12.59
CA ARG A 356 -18.27 5.55 -13.05
C ARG A 356 -17.40 5.88 -14.26
N ILE A 357 -16.34 5.10 -14.46
CA ILE A 357 -15.46 5.09 -15.63
C ILE A 357 -16.18 4.36 -16.77
#